data_AF-A0A2M8MX54-F1
#
_entry.id   AF-A0A2M8MX54-F1
#
_cell.length_a   1.000
_cell.length_b   1.000
_cell.length_c   1.000
_cell.angle_alpha   90.00
_cell.angle_beta   90.00
_cell.angle_gamma   90.00
#
_symmetry.space_group_name_H-M   'P 1'
#
loop_
_entity.id
_entity.type
_entity.pdbx_description
1 polymer ?
#
loop_
_entity_poly.entity_id
_entity_poly.type
_entity_poly.pdbx_seq_one_letter_code
_entity_poly.pdbx_strand_id
1 'polypeptide(L)' 'MSFLSGLLRFRRGPWEALATVLIGLGVVMLMQPFFLWAFTYSFLVTLVGTVMFIITSHFPE' A
#
# COMPACT_ATOMS: atom_id res chain seq x y z
N MET A 1 -12.29 -11.13 -11.78
CA MET A 1 -12.02 -9.95 -12.65
C MET A 1 -12.77 -8.67 -12.22
N SER A 2 -13.46 -8.63 -11.07
CA SER A 2 -14.14 -7.41 -10.54
C SER A 2 -13.20 -6.45 -9.79
N PHE A 3 -12.12 -6.96 -9.18
CA PHE A 3 -11.17 -6.15 -8.40
C PHE A 3 -10.35 -5.17 -9.27
N LEU A 4 -9.89 -5.63 -10.45
CA LEU A 4 -9.11 -4.82 -11.39
C LEU A 4 -9.95 -3.71 -12.05
N SER A 5 -11.23 -3.95 -12.33
CA SER A 5 -12.16 -2.94 -12.87
C SER A 5 -12.57 -1.91 -11.81
N GLY A 6 -12.57 -2.27 -10.52
CA GLY A 6 -12.70 -1.33 -9.41
C GLY A 6 -11.47 -0.43 -9.22
N LEU A 7 -10.27 -0.97 -9.44
CA LEU A 7 -9.01 -0.20 -9.42
C LEU A 7 -8.98 0.86 -10.54
N LEU A 8 -9.40 0.48 -11.75
CA LEU A 8 -9.54 1.37 -12.91
C LEU A 8 -10.67 2.39 -12.79
N ARG A 9 -11.67 2.16 -11.93
CA ARG A 9 -12.79 3.08 -11.67
C ARG A 9 -12.55 4.08 -10.53
N PHE A 10 -11.35 4.14 -9.94
CA PHE A 10 -11.04 5.05 -8.82
C PHE A 10 -11.98 4.90 -7.62
N ARG A 11 -12.59 3.73 -7.43
CA ARG A 11 -13.46 3.48 -6.26
C ARG A 11 -12.58 3.35 -5.02
N ARG A 12 -12.96 4.02 -3.91
CA ARG A 12 -12.26 3.98 -2.60
C ARG A 12 -11.83 2.58 -2.19
N GLY A 13 -12.77 1.62 -2.20
CA GLY A 13 -12.57 0.27 -1.66
C GLY A 13 -11.32 -0.47 -2.16
N PRO A 14 -11.14 -0.71 -3.47
CA PRO A 14 -9.95 -1.42 -3.98
C PRO A 14 -8.64 -0.63 -3.81
N TRP A 15 -8.68 0.71 -3.79
CA TRP A 15 -7.50 1.55 -3.57
C TRP A 15 -7.04 1.58 -2.11
N GLU A 16 -7.97 1.59 -1.15
CA GLU A 16 -7.66 1.44 0.28
C GLU A 16 -7.03 0.07 0.56
N ALA A 17 -7.57 -1.00 -0.02
CA ALA A 17 -7.00 -2.34 0.13
C ALA A 17 -5.55 -2.41 -0.39
N LEU A 18 -5.26 -1.74 -1.50
CA LEU A 18 -3.90 -1.68 -2.05
C LEU A 18 -2.96 -0.90 -1.12
N ALA A 19 -3.41 0.23 -0.57
CA ALA A 19 -2.65 1.00 0.40
C ALA A 19 -2.34 0.18 1.68
N THR A 20 -3.32 -0.54 2.22
CA THR A 20 -3.13 -1.43 3.38
C THR A 20 -2.14 -2.55 3.08
N VAL A 21 -2.23 -3.18 1.90
CA VAL A 21 -1.27 -4.20 1.46
C VAL A 21 0.15 -3.62 1.38
N LEU A 22 0.30 -2.40 0.87
CA LEU A 22 1.59 -1.74 0.75
C LEU A 22 2.23 -1.45 2.13
N ILE A 23 1.41 -1.00 3.09
CA ILE A 23 1.83 -0.79 4.49
C ILE A 23 2.26 -2.13 5.12
N GLY A 24 1.44 -3.18 4.97
CA GLY A 24 1.77 -4.52 5.49
C GLY A 24 3.06 -5.07 4.88
N LEU A 25 3.29 -4.83 3.59
CA LEU A 25 4.51 -5.21 2.90
C LEU A 25 5.73 -4.46 3.46
N GLY A 26 5.61 -3.16 3.71
CA GLY A 26 6.66 -2.37 4.37
C GLY A 26 7.03 -2.89 5.76
N VAL A 27 6.03 -3.30 6.56
CA VAL A 27 6.26 -3.93 7.88
C VAL A 27 6.99 -5.26 7.75
N VAL A 28 6.58 -6.12 6.82
CA VAL A 28 7.26 -7.40 6.57
C VAL A 28 8.70 -7.19 6.10
N MET A 29 8.94 -6.18 5.26
CA MET A 29 10.29 -5.79 4.83
C MET A 29 11.17 -5.35 5.99
N LEU A 30 10.59 -4.78 7.05
CA LEU A 30 11.32 -4.36 8.25
C LEU A 30 11.60 -5.54 9.19
N MET A 31 10.67 -6.49 9.33
CA MET A 31 10.79 -7.61 10.28
C MET A 31 11.74 -8.73 9.81
N GLN A 32 11.98 -8.83 8.50
CA GLN A 32 12.83 -9.87 7.94
C GLN A 32 14.34 -9.58 8.12
N PRO A 33 15.17 -10.55 8.57
CA PRO A 33 16.60 -10.33 8.86
C PRO A 33 17.55 -10.63 7.68
N PHE A 34 17.04 -11.01 6.51
CA PHE A 34 17.86 -11.63 5.45
C PHE A 34 18.31 -10.63 4.37
N PHE A 35 17.46 -9.67 4.01
CA PHE A 35 17.68 -8.79 2.87
C PHE A 35 17.86 -7.33 3.33
N LEU A 36 19.11 -6.90 3.47
CA LEU A 36 19.46 -5.52 3.87
C LEU A 36 18.85 -4.45 2.95
N TRP A 37 18.77 -4.72 1.64
CA TRP A 37 18.16 -3.78 0.70
C TRP A 37 16.67 -3.56 0.99
N ALA A 38 15.94 -4.63 1.34
CA ALA A 38 14.53 -4.53 1.69
C ALA A 38 14.34 -3.76 3.00
N PHE A 39 15.24 -3.94 3.97
CA PHE A 39 15.26 -3.12 5.18
C PHE A 39 15.47 -1.63 4.85
N THR A 40 16.42 -1.28 3.97
CA THR A 40 16.66 0.11 3.55
C THR A 40 15.41 0.77 2.94
N TYR A 41 14.68 0.04 2.09
CA TYR A 41 13.47 0.57 1.44
C TYR A 41 12.19 0.39 2.27
N SER A 42 12.21 -0.37 3.37
CA SER A 42 11.03 -0.66 4.20
C SER A 42 10.31 0.60 4.70
N PHE A 43 11.08 1.59 5.15
CA PHE A 43 10.55 2.88 5.58
C PHE A 43 9.85 3.61 4.43
N LEU A 44 10.49 3.63 3.26
CA LEU A 44 9.96 4.30 2.08
C LEU A 44 8.65 3.63 1.61
N VAL A 45 8.61 2.30 1.58
CA VAL A 45 7.42 1.53 1.21
C VAL A 45 6.29 1.77 2.20
N THR A 46 6.57 1.75 3.51
CA THR A 46 5.56 2.03 4.54
C THR A 46 5.03 3.47 4.43
N LEU A 47 5.92 4.44 4.18
CA LEU A 47 5.56 5.84 4.00
C LEU A 47 4.68 6.04 2.77
N VAL A 48 5.06 5.45 1.63
CA VAL A 48 4.26 5.48 0.40
C VAL A 48 2.90 4.86 0.63
N GLY A 49 2.81 3.72 1.32
CA GLY A 49 1.53 3.09 1.66
C GLY A 49 0.65 3.98 2.54
N THR A 50 1.24 4.69 3.51
CA THR A 50 0.52 5.64 4.37
C THR A 50 0.03 6.85 3.59
N VAL A 51 0.89 7.46 2.76
CA VAL A 51 0.52 8.59 1.90
C VAL A 51 -0.58 8.19 0.93
N MET A 52 -0.45 7.00 0.32
CA MET A 52 -1.46 6.43 -0.56
C MET A 52 -2.79 6.26 0.18
N PHE A 53 -2.79 5.71 1.41
CA PHE A 53 -4.01 5.55 2.22
C PHE A 53 -4.69 6.90 2.52
N ILE A 54 -3.90 7.92 2.88
CA ILE A 54 -4.40 9.28 3.11
C ILE A 54 -5.04 9.86 1.84
N ILE A 55 -4.39 9.70 0.68
CA ILE A 55 -4.92 10.18 -0.60
C ILE A 55 -6.20 9.42 -0.96
N THR A 56 -6.22 8.09 -0.85
CA THR A 56 -7.36 7.27 -1.25
C THR A 56 -8.57 7.49 -0.36
N SER A 57 -8.34 7.80 0.93
CA SER A 57 -9.42 8.16 1.86
C SER A 57 -10.18 9.43 1.44
N HIS A 58 -9.64 10.27 0.56
CA HIS A 58 -10.34 11.46 0.03
C HIS A 58 -11.17 11.20 -1.23
N PHE A 59 -11.04 10.04 -1.90
CA PHE A 59 -11.79 9.77 -3.13
C PHE A 59 -13.29 9.59 -2.88
N PRO A 60 -14.20 10.18 -3.65
CA PRO A 60 -15.63 9.93 -3.47
C PRO A 60 -15.97 8.45 -3.74
N GLU A 61 -16.97 7.93 -3.02
CA GLU A 61 -17.33 6.51 -2.94
C GLU A 61 -18.04 5.97 -4.19
#